data_AF-A0AB38DSH3-F1
#
_entry.id   AF-A0AB38DSH3-F1
#
_cell.length_a   1.000
_cell.length_b   1.000
_cell.length_c   1.000
_cell.angle_alpha   90.00
_cell.angle_beta   90.00
_cell.angle_gamma   90.00
#
_symmetry.space_group_name_H-M   'P 1'
#
loop_
_entity.id
_entity.type
_entity.pdbx_description
1 polymer ?
#
loop_
_entity_poly.entity_id
_entity_poly.type
_entity_poly.pdbx_seq_one_letter_code
_entity_poly.pdbx_strand_id
1 'polypeptide(L)'
;MKRILTAVLTATVFFPLAAVAQNSLKEELLQGDEKLACEAILCLSSGTRPNECHPSLHRYFSIRHKKMHRTIEARRDFLNMCPSSSEKDMSGLTDALANGAGRCDAAELNRVMRRIVTVRECGNLKNNTFSSRRSGESFCQNVKKAIVLNAKPAYCTAYHQHGWTTAGENVRYIGDPKDGGRWVNQ
;
A
#
# COMPACT_ATOMS: atom_id res chain seq x y z
N MET A 1 29.93 89.12 -0.05
CA MET A 1 29.29 88.02 -0.81
C MET A 1 29.72 86.70 -0.18
N LYS A 2 28.78 85.96 0.41
CA LYS A 2 29.03 84.77 1.25
C LYS A 2 29.29 83.55 0.36
N ARG A 3 30.41 82.84 0.58
CA ARG A 3 30.65 81.51 -0.01
C ARG A 3 30.16 80.47 0.99
N ILE A 4 29.07 79.79 0.65
CA ILE A 4 28.46 78.74 1.47
C ILE A 4 29.17 77.42 1.13
N LEU A 5 29.79 76.81 2.13
CA LEU A 5 30.32 75.46 2.11
C LEU A 5 29.15 74.46 2.16
N THR A 6 28.95 73.68 1.10
CA THR A 6 28.02 72.55 1.10
C THR A 6 28.76 71.29 1.56
N ALA A 7 28.51 70.86 2.79
CA ALA A 7 28.91 69.55 3.30
C ALA A 7 27.96 68.48 2.75
N VAL A 8 28.49 67.53 1.99
CA VAL A 8 27.74 66.36 1.49
C VAL A 8 27.88 65.24 2.54
N LEU A 9 26.83 65.04 3.33
CA LEU A 9 26.68 63.89 4.22
C LEU A 9 26.11 62.71 3.42
N THR A 10 26.98 61.80 2.96
CA THR A 10 26.55 60.52 2.40
C THR A 10 26.19 59.57 3.54
N ALA A 11 24.89 59.41 3.80
CA ALA A 11 24.37 58.39 4.70
C ALA A 11 24.53 57.01 4.05
N THR A 12 25.52 56.23 4.49
CA THR A 12 25.63 54.81 4.15
C THR A 12 24.53 54.04 4.88
N VAL A 13 23.48 53.68 4.15
CA VAL A 13 22.41 52.82 4.64
C VAL A 13 22.98 51.41 4.78
N PHE A 14 23.30 51.01 6.00
CA PHE A 14 23.69 49.64 6.33
C PHE A 14 22.40 48.79 6.33
N PHE A 15 22.12 48.14 5.20
CA PHE A 15 21.07 47.12 5.15
C PHE A 15 21.56 45.92 5.98
N PRO A 16 20.87 45.54 7.07
CA PRO A 16 21.16 44.27 7.71
C PRO A 16 20.78 43.19 6.69
N LEU A 17 21.77 42.42 6.25
CA LEU A 17 21.50 41.15 5.58
C LEU A 17 20.71 40.32 6.59
N ALA A 18 19.39 40.26 6.41
CA ALA A 18 18.59 39.26 7.09
C ALA A 18 19.22 37.92 6.75
N ALA A 19 19.70 37.21 7.77
CA ALA A 19 20.10 35.82 7.63
C ALA A 19 18.90 35.11 7.02
N VAL A 20 19.01 34.77 5.73
CA VAL A 20 18.09 33.84 5.09
C VAL A 20 18.25 32.59 5.91
N ALA A 21 17.22 32.25 6.69
CA ALA A 21 17.11 30.95 7.32
C ALA A 21 17.26 29.95 6.18
N GLN A 22 18.45 29.36 6.07
CA GLN A 22 18.64 28.19 5.25
C GLN A 22 17.68 27.19 5.85
N ASN A 23 16.57 26.93 5.14
CA ASN A 23 15.81 25.71 5.33
C ASN A 23 16.86 24.63 5.42
N SER A 24 17.03 24.11 6.63
CA SER A 24 17.83 22.94 6.94
C SER A 24 17.28 21.84 6.05
N LEU A 25 17.86 21.74 4.86
CA LEU A 25 17.88 20.53 4.09
C LEU A 25 18.47 19.54 5.07
N LYS A 26 17.60 18.71 5.64
CA LYS A 26 17.90 17.42 6.27
C LYS A 26 18.51 16.49 5.21
N GLU A 27 19.58 16.97 4.58
CA GLU A 27 20.66 16.21 3.98
C GLU A 27 21.71 15.96 5.09
N GLU A 28 21.25 15.80 6.34
CA GLU A 28 21.95 14.92 7.27
C GLU A 28 21.87 13.55 6.62
N LEU A 29 22.98 13.14 5.99
CA LEU A 29 23.14 11.92 5.24
C LEU A 29 22.45 10.77 5.98
N LEU A 30 21.21 10.43 5.60
CA LEU A 30 20.47 9.34 6.23
C LEU A 30 21.38 8.11 6.14
N GLN A 31 21.73 7.55 7.30
CA GLN A 31 22.68 6.45 7.41
C GLN A 31 22.01 5.23 8.04
N GLY A 32 22.55 4.05 7.70
CA GLY A 32 22.10 2.79 8.29
C GLY A 32 20.60 2.51 8.06
N ASP A 33 19.93 2.09 9.13
CA ASP A 33 18.54 1.64 9.07
C ASP A 33 17.53 2.78 8.80
N GLU A 34 17.85 4.03 9.14
CA GLU A 34 16.96 5.18 8.85
C GLU A 34 16.81 5.41 7.34
N LYS A 35 17.93 5.35 6.61
CA LYS A 35 17.94 5.42 5.14
C LYS A 35 17.12 4.28 4.54
N LEU A 36 17.39 3.04 4.98
CA LEU A 36 16.70 1.87 4.48
C LEU A 36 15.20 1.88 4.82
N ALA A 37 14.81 2.46 5.96
CA ALA A 37 13.41 2.62 6.32
C ALA A 37 12.70 3.57 5.34
N CYS A 38 13.27 4.73 5.06
CA CYS A 38 12.69 5.69 4.12
C CYS A 38 12.61 5.11 2.70
N GLU A 39 13.67 4.46 2.22
CA GLU A 39 13.68 3.79 0.92
C GLU A 39 12.66 2.64 0.89
N ALA A 40 12.53 1.87 1.97
CA ALA A 40 11.53 0.81 2.05
C ALA A 40 10.10 1.36 1.97
N ILE A 41 9.79 2.48 2.62
CA ILE A 41 8.49 3.14 2.49
C ILE A 41 8.21 3.48 1.02
N LEU A 42 9.16 4.13 0.34
CA LEU A 42 9.03 4.50 -1.08
C LEU A 42 8.85 3.26 -1.97
N CYS A 43 9.70 2.26 -1.80
CA CYS A 43 9.68 1.02 -2.59
C CYS A 43 8.44 0.16 -2.34
N LEU A 44 7.93 0.15 -1.11
CA LEU A 44 6.70 -0.58 -0.77
C LEU A 44 5.45 0.16 -1.21
N SER A 45 5.52 1.49 -1.37
CA SER A 45 4.43 2.36 -1.85
C SER A 45 4.35 2.45 -3.38
N SER A 46 5.37 1.93 -4.07
CA SER A 46 5.44 1.85 -5.53
C SER A 46 4.86 0.54 -6.06
N GLY A 47 4.19 0.62 -7.21
CA GLY A 47 3.75 -0.56 -7.97
C GLY A 47 4.89 -1.30 -8.69
N THR A 48 6.05 -0.67 -8.84
CA THR A 48 7.24 -1.23 -9.47
C THR A 48 8.40 -1.31 -8.50
N ARG A 49 9.19 -2.40 -8.56
CA ARG A 49 10.35 -2.61 -7.69
C ARG A 49 11.60 -2.76 -8.53
N PRO A 50 12.31 -1.66 -8.83
CA PRO A 50 13.57 -1.75 -9.53
C PRO A 50 14.67 -2.27 -8.59
N ASN A 51 15.85 -2.58 -9.12
CA ASN A 51 16.90 -3.26 -8.34
C ASN A 51 17.45 -2.42 -7.19
N GLU A 52 17.32 -1.10 -7.26
CA GLU A 52 17.70 -0.14 -6.23
C GLU A 52 16.90 -0.32 -4.94
N CYS A 53 15.68 -0.90 -5.04
CA CYS A 53 14.88 -1.24 -3.86
C CYS A 53 15.38 -2.46 -3.11
N HIS A 54 16.30 -3.24 -3.69
CA HIS A 54 16.71 -4.53 -3.12
C HIS A 54 17.28 -4.42 -1.70
N PRO A 55 18.20 -3.50 -1.37
CA PRO A 55 18.79 -3.43 -0.03
C PRO A 55 17.74 -3.13 1.05
N SER A 56 16.88 -2.15 0.81
CA SER A 56 15.87 -1.67 1.75
C SER A 56 14.73 -2.67 1.91
N LEU A 57 14.28 -3.30 0.82
CA LEU A 57 13.30 -4.39 0.89
C LEU A 57 13.88 -5.65 1.53
N HIS A 58 15.13 -6.00 1.25
CA HIS A 58 15.80 -7.13 1.90
C HIS A 58 15.86 -6.92 3.41
N ARG A 59 16.27 -5.72 3.86
CA ARG A 59 16.25 -5.36 5.28
C ARG A 59 14.85 -5.50 5.87
N TYR A 60 13.85 -4.89 5.25
CA TYR A 60 12.45 -4.96 5.71
C TYR A 60 11.92 -6.39 5.82
N PHE A 61 12.13 -7.22 4.79
CA PHE A 61 11.62 -8.60 4.77
C PHE A 61 12.43 -9.57 5.64
N SER A 62 13.69 -9.24 5.94
CA SER A 62 14.51 -9.99 6.90
C SER A 62 13.97 -9.90 8.34
N ILE A 63 13.24 -8.82 8.67
CA ILE A 63 12.56 -8.67 9.97
C ILE A 63 11.42 -9.68 10.05
N ARG A 64 11.66 -10.74 10.83
CA ARG A 64 10.70 -11.82 11.10
C ARG A 64 10.84 -12.32 12.53
N HIS A 65 9.70 -12.53 13.17
CA HIS A 65 9.58 -13.18 14.46
C HIS A 65 8.77 -14.47 14.37
N LYS A 66 8.80 -15.29 15.43
CA LYS A 66 8.00 -16.52 15.53
C LYS A 66 6.50 -16.25 15.43
N LYS A 67 6.03 -15.12 15.96
CA LYS A 67 4.61 -14.73 15.98
C LYS A 67 4.36 -13.60 14.97
N MET A 68 3.31 -13.73 14.16
CA MET A 68 3.03 -12.76 13.08
C MET A 68 2.81 -11.34 13.60
N HIS A 69 2.07 -11.15 14.68
CA HIS A 69 1.86 -9.81 15.26
C HIS A 69 3.18 -9.13 15.66
N ARG A 70 4.17 -9.89 16.17
CA ARG A 70 5.50 -9.37 16.49
C ARG A 70 6.28 -8.97 15.23
N THR A 71 6.12 -9.72 14.15
CA THR A 71 6.69 -9.34 12.84
C THR A 71 6.09 -8.04 12.32
N ILE A 72 4.77 -7.87 12.44
CA ILE A 72 4.07 -6.65 12.01
C ILE A 72 4.53 -5.46 12.86
N GLU A 73 4.55 -5.61 14.18
CA GLU A 73 5.06 -4.61 15.13
C GLU A 73 6.50 -4.18 14.79
N ALA A 74 7.43 -5.13 14.71
CA ALA A 74 8.83 -4.82 14.40
C ALA A 74 9.05 -4.20 13.02
N ARG A 75 8.23 -4.57 12.02
CA ARG A 75 8.28 -3.94 10.69
C ARG A 75 7.76 -2.52 10.71
N ARG A 76 6.70 -2.25 11.47
CA ARG A 76 6.19 -0.90 11.70
C ARG A 76 7.25 -0.04 12.39
N ASP A 77 7.88 -0.56 13.43
CA ASP A 77 8.95 0.13 14.17
C ASP A 77 10.12 0.48 13.26
N PHE A 78 10.54 -0.44 12.37
CA PHE A 78 11.54 -0.17 11.34
C PHE A 78 11.09 0.95 10.40
N LEU A 79 9.87 0.92 9.86
CA LEU A 79 9.38 1.99 8.98
C LEU A 79 9.31 3.35 9.71
N ASN A 80 9.01 3.34 11.00
CA ASN A 80 8.97 4.55 11.84
C ASN A 80 10.36 5.16 12.10
N MET A 81 11.46 4.44 11.82
CA MET A 81 12.81 5.03 11.84
C MET A 81 13.00 6.08 10.76
N CYS A 82 12.18 6.08 9.70
CA CYS A 82 12.22 7.13 8.71
C CYS A 82 11.68 8.45 9.29
N PRO A 83 12.42 9.57 9.25
CA PRO A 83 11.94 10.85 9.79
C PRO A 83 10.67 11.38 9.12
N SER A 84 10.37 10.98 7.87
CA SER A 84 9.13 11.37 7.19
C SER A 84 7.92 10.55 7.65
N SER A 85 8.10 9.52 8.49
CA SER A 85 6.99 8.72 9.04
C SER A 85 6.12 9.50 10.04
N SER A 86 6.64 10.60 10.61
CA SER A 86 5.91 11.48 11.51
C SER A 86 5.05 12.54 10.80
N GLU A 87 5.14 12.64 9.47
CA GLU A 87 4.30 13.55 8.70
C GLU A 87 2.82 13.14 8.79
N LYS A 88 1.92 14.10 8.55
CA LYS A 88 0.47 13.85 8.62
C LYS A 88 0.07 12.70 7.68
N ASP A 89 -0.76 11.80 8.19
CA ASP A 89 -1.29 10.61 7.50
C ASP A 89 -0.25 9.50 7.19
N MET A 90 1.04 9.68 7.50
CA MET A 90 2.07 8.65 7.25
C MET A 90 1.99 7.46 8.21
N SER A 91 1.49 7.63 9.43
CA SER A 91 1.30 6.53 10.39
C SER A 91 0.31 5.48 9.90
N GLY A 92 -0.76 5.90 9.21
CA GLY A 92 -1.71 5.00 8.57
C GLY A 92 -1.08 4.20 7.44
N LEU A 93 -0.18 4.83 6.67
CA LEU A 93 0.59 4.16 5.62
C LEU A 93 1.57 3.15 6.20
N THR A 94 2.40 3.52 7.18
CA THR A 94 3.36 2.59 7.81
C THR A 94 2.65 1.39 8.41
N ASP A 95 1.46 1.59 8.97
CA ASP A 95 0.60 0.52 9.48
C ASP A 95 0.10 -0.39 8.37
N ALA A 96 -0.41 0.18 7.27
CA ALA A 96 -0.85 -0.61 6.12
C ALA A 96 0.31 -1.41 5.51
N LEU A 97 1.48 -0.76 5.33
CA LEU A 97 2.69 -1.39 4.81
C LEU A 97 3.15 -2.55 5.70
N ALA A 98 3.22 -2.35 7.02
CA ALA A 98 3.56 -3.40 8.00
C ALA A 98 2.59 -4.59 7.95
N ASN A 99 1.30 -4.34 7.70
CA ASN A 99 0.28 -5.37 7.49
C ASN A 99 0.32 -6.02 6.09
N GLY A 100 1.26 -5.62 5.24
CA GLY A 100 1.52 -6.24 3.94
C GLY A 100 0.86 -5.53 2.76
N ALA A 101 0.43 -4.28 2.90
CA ALA A 101 -0.32 -3.59 1.85
C ALA A 101 0.48 -3.31 0.56
N GLY A 102 1.80 -3.36 0.60
CA GLY A 102 2.63 -3.35 -0.62
C GLY A 102 2.42 -4.56 -1.55
N ARG A 103 1.64 -5.58 -1.14
CA ARG A 103 1.34 -6.78 -1.94
C ARG A 103 -0.15 -6.93 -2.25
N CYS A 104 -0.87 -5.84 -2.48
CA CYS A 104 -2.29 -5.88 -2.82
C CYS A 104 -2.56 -6.11 -4.32
N ASP A 105 -1.67 -6.85 -5.01
CA ASP A 105 -1.84 -7.25 -6.41
C ASP A 105 -2.89 -8.38 -6.56
N ALA A 106 -3.35 -8.61 -7.79
CA ALA A 106 -4.35 -9.62 -8.07
C ALA A 106 -3.93 -11.04 -7.66
N ALA A 107 -2.65 -11.40 -7.83
CA ALA A 107 -2.17 -12.74 -7.51
C ALA A 107 -2.26 -13.01 -6.01
N GLU A 108 -1.84 -12.04 -5.19
CA GLU A 108 -1.92 -12.16 -3.75
C GLU A 108 -3.37 -12.11 -3.25
N LEU A 109 -4.21 -11.21 -3.77
CA LEU A 109 -5.62 -11.15 -3.39
C LEU A 109 -6.35 -12.47 -3.72
N ASN A 110 -6.09 -13.06 -4.89
CA ASN A 110 -6.63 -14.37 -5.26
C ASN A 110 -6.14 -15.51 -4.35
N ARG A 111 -4.97 -15.36 -3.71
CA ARG A 111 -4.41 -16.31 -2.75
C ARG A 111 -5.00 -16.16 -1.35
N VAL A 112 -5.04 -14.93 -0.80
CA VAL A 112 -5.41 -14.67 0.61
C VAL A 112 -6.92 -14.54 0.83
N MET A 113 -7.67 -14.14 -0.21
CA MET A 113 -9.12 -13.98 -0.14
C MET A 113 -9.90 -15.26 -0.46
N ARG A 114 -9.21 -16.40 -0.58
CA ARG A 114 -9.86 -17.69 -0.81
C ARG A 114 -10.62 -18.15 0.44
N ARG A 115 -11.87 -18.57 0.26
CA ARG A 115 -12.73 -19.11 1.32
C ARG A 115 -13.53 -20.30 0.79
N ILE A 116 -13.84 -21.24 1.67
CA ILE A 116 -14.78 -22.32 1.37
C ILE A 116 -16.17 -21.86 1.77
N VAL A 117 -17.10 -21.87 0.83
CA VAL A 117 -18.52 -21.59 1.07
C VAL A 117 -19.38 -22.74 0.59
N THR A 118 -20.56 -22.87 1.20
CA THR A 118 -21.58 -23.80 0.74
C THR A 118 -22.45 -23.09 -0.29
N VAL A 119 -22.46 -23.61 -1.52
CA VAL A 119 -23.29 -23.10 -2.62
C VAL A 119 -24.38 -24.13 -2.90
N ARG A 120 -25.62 -23.66 -3.05
CA ARG A 120 -26.73 -24.49 -3.50
C ARG A 120 -26.73 -24.52 -5.01
N GLU A 121 -26.38 -25.67 -5.57
CA GLU A 121 -26.35 -25.90 -7.02
C GLU A 121 -27.51 -26.77 -7.44
N CYS A 122 -28.30 -26.27 -8.38
CA CYS A 122 -29.45 -26.97 -8.94
C CYS A 122 -29.11 -27.40 -10.37
N GLY A 123 -29.22 -28.69 -10.66
CA GLY A 123 -29.09 -29.26 -11.99
C GLY A 123 -30.39 -29.90 -12.45
N ASN A 124 -30.57 -30.03 -13.76
CA ASN A 124 -31.63 -30.85 -14.32
C ASN A 124 -31.16 -32.31 -14.35
N LEU A 125 -31.99 -33.23 -13.85
CA LEU A 125 -31.77 -34.67 -14.03
C LEU A 125 -31.79 -34.96 -15.54
N LYS A 126 -30.65 -35.37 -16.12
CA LYS A 126 -30.64 -35.89 -17.49
C LYS A 126 -31.26 -37.28 -17.46
N ASN A 127 -32.33 -37.48 -18.23
CA ASN A 127 -33.01 -38.76 -18.40
C ASN A 127 -32.02 -39.81 -18.95
N ASN A 128 -31.39 -40.60 -18.09
CA ASN A 128 -30.80 -41.86 -18.54
C ASN A 128 -31.75 -43.01 -18.17
N THR A 129 -32.22 -43.67 -19.22
CA THR A 129 -32.71 -45.05 -19.24
C THR A 129 -33.90 -45.41 -18.33
N PHE A 130 -35.06 -45.62 -18.97
CA PHE A 130 -36.20 -46.45 -18.53
C PHE A 130 -37.22 -45.93 -17.48
N SER A 131 -37.29 -44.63 -17.18
CA SER A 131 -38.41 -44.06 -16.40
C SER A 131 -38.84 -42.67 -16.88
N SER A 132 -39.39 -42.64 -18.10
CA SER A 132 -39.98 -41.48 -18.77
C SER A 132 -41.32 -41.04 -18.16
N ARG A 133 -41.34 -40.58 -16.89
CA ARG A 133 -42.50 -39.84 -16.33
C ARG A 133 -42.16 -38.65 -15.41
N ARG A 134 -40.88 -38.34 -15.18
CA ARG A 134 -40.45 -37.21 -14.32
C ARG A 134 -39.42 -36.29 -14.98
N SER A 135 -39.58 -35.99 -16.27
CA SER A 135 -38.81 -34.91 -16.90
C SER A 135 -39.25 -33.57 -16.30
N GLY A 136 -38.39 -32.92 -15.52
CA GLY A 136 -38.63 -31.58 -14.97
C GLY A 136 -38.35 -31.43 -13.46
N GLU A 137 -37.98 -32.49 -12.75
CA GLU A 137 -37.59 -32.39 -11.34
C GLU A 137 -36.15 -31.83 -11.26
N SER A 138 -36.00 -30.62 -10.70
CA SER A 138 -34.69 -30.00 -10.50
C SER A 138 -34.04 -30.60 -9.25
N PHE A 139 -32.83 -31.16 -9.39
CA PHE A 139 -32.07 -31.67 -8.27
C PHE A 139 -31.14 -30.59 -7.75
N CYS A 140 -31.36 -30.14 -6.51
CA CYS A 140 -30.50 -29.17 -5.84
C CYS A 140 -29.67 -29.85 -4.76
N GLN A 141 -28.35 -29.64 -4.79
CA GLN A 141 -27.44 -30.10 -3.76
C GLN A 141 -26.59 -28.94 -3.21
N ASN A 142 -26.30 -29.00 -1.91
CA ASN A 142 -25.36 -28.08 -1.27
C ASN A 142 -23.95 -28.62 -1.46
N VAL A 143 -23.12 -27.91 -2.22
CA VAL A 143 -21.72 -28.28 -2.47
C VAL A 143 -20.77 -27.27 -1.84
N LYS A 144 -19.64 -27.75 -1.35
CA LYS A 144 -18.57 -26.89 -0.84
C LYS A 144 -17.72 -26.43 -2.03
N LYS A 145 -17.64 -25.13 -2.26
CA LYS A 145 -16.79 -24.52 -3.29
C LYS A 145 -15.78 -23.57 -2.69
N ALA A 146 -14.57 -23.59 -3.24
CA ALA A 146 -13.55 -22.57 -2.96
C ALA A 146 -13.83 -21.35 -3.83
N ILE A 147 -14.16 -20.23 -3.21
CA ILE A 147 -14.40 -18.94 -3.86
C ILE A 147 -13.32 -17.94 -3.47
N VAL A 148 -13.17 -16.88 -4.26
CA VAL A 148 -12.37 -15.71 -3.90
C VAL A 148 -13.32 -14.59 -3.51
N LEU A 149 -13.19 -14.05 -2.30
CA LEU A 149 -14.03 -12.92 -1.88
C LEU A 149 -13.70 -11.66 -2.69
N ASN A 150 -14.75 -10.91 -3.04
CA ASN A 150 -14.67 -9.65 -3.78
C ASN A 150 -14.49 -8.41 -2.89
N ALA A 151 -14.48 -8.58 -1.56
CA ALA A 151 -14.23 -7.50 -0.62
C ALA A 151 -12.72 -7.30 -0.42
N LYS A 152 -12.20 -6.13 -0.77
CA LYS A 152 -10.79 -5.77 -0.56
C LYS A 152 -10.51 -5.70 0.96
N PRO A 153 -9.42 -6.31 1.47
CA PRO A 153 -9.02 -6.14 2.87
C PRO A 153 -8.83 -4.67 3.24
N ALA A 154 -9.16 -4.31 4.48
CA ALA A 154 -9.05 -2.92 4.95
C ALA A 154 -7.67 -2.31 4.72
N TYR A 155 -6.59 -3.07 4.96
CA TYR A 155 -5.22 -2.62 4.71
C TYR A 155 -4.94 -2.35 3.22
N CYS A 156 -5.51 -3.15 2.31
CA CYS A 156 -5.39 -2.92 0.87
C CYS A 156 -6.21 -1.72 0.40
N THR A 157 -7.35 -1.46 1.03
CA THR A 157 -8.15 -0.25 0.74
C THR A 157 -7.42 0.99 1.22
N ALA A 158 -6.94 0.99 2.47
CA ALA A 158 -6.19 2.08 3.06
C ALA A 158 -4.95 2.42 2.24
N TYR A 159 -4.21 1.41 1.81
CA TYR A 159 -3.05 1.58 0.94
C TYR A 159 -3.42 2.16 -0.41
N HIS A 160 -4.36 1.55 -1.14
CA HIS A 160 -4.67 2.01 -2.50
C HIS A 160 -5.33 3.40 -2.57
N GLN A 161 -6.00 3.84 -1.51
CA GLN A 161 -6.60 5.17 -1.42
C GLN A 161 -5.64 6.20 -0.81
N HIS A 162 -4.44 5.79 -0.42
CA HIS A 162 -3.48 6.67 0.23
C HIS A 162 -2.79 7.58 -0.80
N GLY A 163 -2.76 8.89 -0.53
CA GLY A 163 -2.14 9.90 -1.41
C GLY A 163 -0.62 9.75 -1.64
N TRP A 164 0.02 8.83 -0.91
CA TRP A 164 1.45 8.54 -1.01
C TRP A 164 1.76 7.23 -1.73
N THR A 165 0.76 6.55 -2.31
CA THR A 165 0.95 5.30 -3.02
C THR A 165 0.59 5.46 -4.49
N THR A 166 1.40 4.87 -5.37
CA THR A 166 1.15 4.87 -6.83
C THR A 166 0.61 3.53 -7.30
N ALA A 167 0.53 2.54 -6.42
CA ALA A 167 0.00 1.21 -6.70
C ALA A 167 -1.55 1.13 -6.67
N GLY A 168 -2.23 2.24 -6.34
CA GLY A 168 -3.64 2.33 -5.98
C GLY A 168 -4.66 1.77 -6.98
N GLU A 169 -4.35 1.81 -8.27
CA GLU A 169 -5.39 1.76 -9.29
C GLU A 169 -5.36 0.48 -10.14
N ASN A 170 -4.35 -0.37 -9.96
CA ASN A 170 -4.10 -1.43 -10.93
C ASN A 170 -4.78 -2.77 -10.59
N VAL A 171 -5.80 -2.83 -9.73
CA VAL A 171 -6.41 -4.12 -9.33
C VAL A 171 -7.92 -4.03 -9.13
N ARG A 172 -8.67 -4.80 -9.93
CA ARG A 172 -10.14 -4.89 -9.86
C ARG A 172 -10.63 -6.33 -9.79
N TYR A 173 -11.81 -6.53 -9.21
CA TYR A 173 -12.47 -7.84 -9.19
C TYR A 173 -13.36 -8.00 -10.44
N ILE A 174 -13.39 -9.20 -11.03
CA ILE A 174 -14.25 -9.55 -12.16
C ILE A 174 -15.01 -10.85 -11.88
N GLY A 175 -16.26 -10.92 -12.37
CA GLY A 175 -17.14 -12.09 -12.23
C GLY A 175 -17.88 -12.16 -10.90
N ASP A 176 -18.67 -13.22 -10.72
CA ASP A 176 -19.37 -13.52 -9.47
C ASP A 176 -18.50 -14.44 -8.58
N PRO A 177 -18.33 -14.14 -7.28
CA PRO A 177 -17.54 -15.00 -6.39
C PRO A 177 -17.94 -16.48 -6.36
N LYS A 178 -19.23 -16.78 -6.45
CA LYS A 178 -19.76 -18.15 -6.46
C LYS A 178 -19.57 -18.85 -7.81
N ASP A 179 -19.26 -18.08 -8.86
CA ASP A 179 -19.09 -18.55 -10.24
C ASP A 179 -17.75 -18.13 -10.84
N GLY A 180 -16.65 -18.43 -10.13
CA GLY A 180 -15.30 -18.29 -10.66
C GLY A 180 -14.74 -16.86 -10.70
N GLY A 181 -15.37 -15.92 -9.98
CA GLY A 181 -14.89 -14.55 -9.84
C GLY A 181 -13.47 -14.47 -9.24
N ARG A 182 -12.72 -13.44 -9.66
CA ARG A 182 -11.30 -13.26 -9.30
C ARG A 182 -10.84 -11.81 -9.40
N TRP A 183 -9.76 -11.50 -8.71
CA TRP A 183 -9.02 -10.25 -8.88
C TRP A 183 -8.15 -10.32 -10.15
N VAL A 184 -8.05 -9.20 -10.87
CA VAL A 184 -7.18 -9.02 -12.04
C VAL A 184 -6.43 -7.70 -11.95
N ASN A 185 -5.19 -7.69 -12.42
CA ASN A 185 -4.44 -6.45 -12.56
C ASN A 185 -5.00 -5.66 -13.77
N GLN A 186 -5.03 -4.34 -13.70
CA GLN A 186 -5.36 -3.45 -14.83
C GLN A 186 -4.13 -3.14 -15.67
#